data_AF-A0A127B3B5-F1
#
_entry.id   AF-A0A127B3B5-F1
#
_cell.length_a   1.000
_cell.length_b   1.000
_cell.length_c   1.000
_cell.angle_alpha   90.00
_cell.angle_beta   90.00
_cell.angle_gamma   90.00
#
_symmetry.space_group_name_H-M   'P 1'
#
loop_
_entity.id
_entity.type
_entity.pdbx_description
1 polymer ?
#
loop_
_entity_poly.entity_id
_entity_poly.type
_entity_poly.pdbx_seq_one_letter_code
_entity_poly.pdbx_strand_id
1 'polypeptide(L)'
;MESANSRIIRRLSSCLDDYLSQKIGVYNFTEYLKNSVEALEGISYDAIQIGRDFENKFEVASFSDVDPSIESVEKVTSDFRDWLESLRGKYPRTETL
;
A
#
# COMPACT_ATOMS: atom_id res chain seq x y z
N MET A 1 4.57 13.86 -18.21
CA MET A 1 3.24 13.24 -18.02
C MET A 1 3.37 12.18 -16.92
N GLU A 2 2.57 12.21 -15.85
CA GLU A 2 2.70 11.20 -14.76
C GLU A 2 2.35 9.80 -15.27
N SER A 3 3.23 8.81 -15.03
CA SER A 3 2.99 7.41 -15.41
C SER A 3 1.81 6.80 -14.64
N ALA A 4 1.18 5.76 -15.20
CA ALA A 4 0.09 5.04 -14.54
C ALA A 4 0.50 4.54 -13.15
N ASN A 5 1.67 3.91 -13.04
CA ASN A 5 2.22 3.42 -11.77
C ASN A 5 2.44 4.54 -10.76
N SER A 6 3.05 5.67 -11.16
CA SER A 6 3.24 6.81 -10.25
C SER A 6 1.91 7.32 -9.70
N ARG A 7 0.86 7.36 -10.54
CA ARG A 7 -0.48 7.76 -10.11
C ARG A 7 -1.11 6.77 -9.14
N ILE A 8 -0.95 5.47 -9.38
CA ILE A 8 -1.44 4.41 -8.49
C ILE A 8 -0.74 4.50 -7.14
N ILE A 9 0.59 4.55 -7.12
CA ILE A 9 1.39 4.64 -5.89
C ILE A 9 1.01 5.89 -5.07
N ARG A 10 0.87 7.04 -5.72
CA ARG A 10 0.44 8.28 -5.04
C ARG A 10 -0.96 8.15 -4.44
N ARG A 11 -1.89 7.49 -5.14
CA ARG A 11 -3.24 7.29 -4.62
C ARG A 11 -3.26 6.28 -3.47
N LEU A 12 -2.43 5.23 -3.52
CA LEU A 12 -2.22 4.31 -2.40
C LEU A 12 -1.74 5.04 -1.15
N SER A 13 -0.75 5.93 -1.27
CA SER A 13 -0.30 6.76 -0.14
C SER A 13 -1.43 7.61 0.45
N SER A 14 -2.25 8.25 -0.40
CA SER A 14 -3.40 9.03 0.06
C SER A 14 -4.47 8.16 0.71
N CYS A 15 -4.72 6.96 0.18
CA CYS A 15 -5.70 6.03 0.71
C CYS A 15 -5.27 5.49 2.09
N LEU A 16 -3.95 5.26 2.27
CA LEU A 16 -3.37 4.94 3.57
C LEU A 16 -3.61 6.09 4.58
N ASP A 17 -3.37 7.34 4.19
CA ASP A 17 -3.63 8.49 5.08
C ASP A 17 -5.12 8.60 5.47
N ASP A 18 -6.04 8.31 4.55
CA ASP A 18 -7.48 8.28 4.83
C ASP A 18 -7.87 7.12 5.76
N TYR A 19 -7.26 5.95 5.62
CA TYR A 19 -7.42 4.82 6.54
C TYR A 19 -6.92 5.16 7.94
N LEU A 20 -5.70 5.69 8.06
CA LEU A 20 -5.12 6.09 9.35
C LEU A 20 -5.90 7.22 10.03
N SER A 21 -6.51 8.10 9.24
CA SER A 21 -7.41 9.15 9.72
C SER A 21 -8.84 8.66 9.99
N GLN A 22 -9.09 7.36 9.90
CA GLN A 22 -10.40 6.70 10.10
C GLN A 22 -11.52 7.21 9.18
N LYS A 23 -11.18 7.80 8.03
CA LYS A 23 -12.18 8.22 7.02
C LYS A 23 -12.72 7.03 6.23
N ILE A 24 -11.95 5.95 6.15
CA ILE A 24 -12.33 4.68 5.54
C ILE A 24 -11.98 3.53 6.51
N GLY A 25 -12.80 2.48 6.51
CA GLY A 25 -12.52 1.28 7.29
C GLY A 25 -11.49 0.36 6.62
N VAL A 26 -10.95 -0.59 7.39
CA VAL A 26 -9.92 -1.54 6.93
C VAL A 26 -10.33 -2.28 5.66
N TYR A 27 -11.56 -2.78 5.57
CA TYR A 27 -12.05 -3.53 4.40
C TYR A 27 -11.99 -2.70 3.09
N ASN A 28 -12.44 -1.44 3.15
CA ASN A 28 -12.41 -0.56 1.96
C ASN A 28 -10.96 -0.21 1.58
N PHE A 29 -10.08 -0.07 2.58
CA PHE A 29 -8.67 0.19 2.35
C PHE A 29 -7.97 -1.03 1.74
N THR A 30 -8.19 -2.24 2.26
CA THR A 30 -7.53 -3.47 1.80
C THR A 30 -8.03 -3.89 0.42
N GLU A 31 -9.31 -3.71 0.12
CA GLU A 31 -9.85 -3.86 -1.24
C GLU A 31 -9.22 -2.86 -2.23
N TYR A 32 -9.08 -1.59 -1.83
CA TYR A 32 -8.42 -0.58 -2.67
C TYR A 32 -6.95 -0.92 -2.91
N LEU A 33 -6.25 -1.37 -1.86
CA LEU A 33 -4.86 -1.80 -1.91
C LEU A 33 -4.68 -2.93 -2.93
N LYS A 34 -5.45 -4.00 -2.79
CA LYS A 34 -5.42 -5.16 -3.69
C LYS A 34 -5.60 -4.75 -5.15
N ASN A 35 -6.68 -4.03 -5.45
CA ASN A 35 -7.00 -3.61 -6.81
C ASN A 35 -5.90 -2.70 -7.39
N SER A 36 -5.31 -1.84 -6.56
CA SER A 36 -4.22 -0.96 -6.98
C SER A 36 -2.93 -1.73 -7.27
N VAL A 37 -2.58 -2.71 -6.43
CA VAL A 37 -1.40 -3.58 -6.62
C VAL A 37 -1.52 -4.39 -7.91
N GLU A 38 -2.71 -4.91 -8.21
CA GLU A 38 -2.95 -5.68 -9.45
C GLU A 38 -2.95 -4.82 -10.71
N ALA A 39 -3.25 -3.53 -10.58
CA ALA A 39 -3.23 -2.57 -11.69
C ALA A 39 -1.83 -2.02 -12.02
N LEU A 40 -0.80 -2.39 -11.25
CA LEU A 40 0.56 -1.96 -11.47
C LEU A 40 1.17 -2.68 -12.70
N GLU A 41 1.62 -1.91 -13.70
CA GLU A 41 2.11 -2.44 -14.97
C GLU A 41 3.64 -2.55 -14.99
N GLY A 42 4.20 -3.61 -15.58
CA GLY A 42 5.65 -3.74 -15.77
C GLY A 42 6.45 -3.92 -14.46
N ILE A 43 5.79 -4.36 -13.39
CA ILE A 43 6.41 -4.60 -12.08
C ILE A 43 6.69 -6.10 -11.90
N SER A 44 7.75 -6.44 -11.17
CA SER A 44 8.08 -7.84 -10.88
C SER A 44 6.98 -8.53 -10.08
N TYR A 45 6.80 -9.82 -10.34
CA TYR A 45 5.86 -10.64 -9.59
C TYR A 45 6.11 -10.61 -8.08
N ASP A 46 7.38 -10.63 -7.66
CA ASP A 46 7.75 -10.53 -6.24
C ASP A 46 7.24 -9.24 -5.58
N ALA A 47 7.29 -8.11 -6.29
CA ALA A 47 6.77 -6.85 -5.77
C ALA A 47 5.25 -6.89 -5.64
N ILE A 48 4.55 -7.54 -6.58
CA ILE A 48 3.10 -7.77 -6.49
C ILE A 48 2.77 -8.66 -5.28
N GLN A 49 3.56 -9.71 -5.02
CA GLN A 49 3.38 -10.58 -3.85
C GLN A 49 3.57 -9.81 -2.53
N ILE A 50 4.58 -8.94 -2.44
CA ILE A 50 4.75 -8.08 -1.27
C ILE A 50 3.53 -7.18 -1.07
N GLY A 51 2.99 -6.58 -2.14
CA GLY A 51 1.79 -5.75 -2.06
C GLY A 51 0.55 -6.53 -1.57
N ARG A 52 0.38 -7.78 -2.00
CA ARG A 52 -0.68 -8.68 -1.51
C ARG A 52 -0.49 -9.12 -0.06
N ASP A 53 0.75 -9.32 0.37
CA ASP A 53 1.05 -9.63 1.77
C ASP A 53 0.63 -8.47 2.70
N PHE A 54 0.80 -7.21 2.25
CA PHE A 54 0.33 -6.05 2.99
C PHE A 54 -1.20 -6.00 3.15
N GLU A 55 -1.98 -6.44 2.15
CA GLU A 55 -3.45 -6.57 2.28
C GLU A 55 -3.81 -7.38 3.54
N ASN A 56 -3.27 -8.59 3.64
CA ASN A 56 -3.50 -9.47 4.78
C ASN A 56 -2.93 -8.88 6.09
N LYS A 57 -1.75 -8.27 6.06
CA LYS A 57 -1.15 -7.66 7.27
C LYS A 57 -2.01 -6.52 7.82
N PHE A 58 -2.57 -5.67 6.97
CA PHE A 58 -3.47 -4.61 7.44
C PHE A 58 -4.78 -5.15 8.00
N GLU A 59 -5.38 -6.16 7.35
CA GLU A 59 -6.57 -6.82 7.89
C GLU A 59 -6.31 -7.38 9.28
N VAL A 60 -5.23 -8.14 9.46
CA VAL A 60 -4.89 -8.77 10.74
C VAL A 60 -4.50 -7.71 11.79
N ALA A 61 -3.67 -6.73 11.43
CA ALA A 61 -3.21 -5.69 12.34
C ALA A 61 -4.35 -4.82 12.90
N SER A 62 -5.44 -4.63 12.16
CA SER A 62 -6.64 -3.94 12.67
C SER A 62 -7.32 -4.67 13.84
N PHE A 63 -6.99 -5.94 14.11
CA PHE A 63 -7.45 -6.70 15.27
C PHE A 63 -6.39 -6.87 16.36
N SER A 64 -5.25 -6.16 16.26
CA SER A 64 -4.11 -6.29 17.19
C SER A 64 -4.43 -5.96 18.65
N ASP A 65 -5.45 -5.14 18.92
CA ASP A 65 -5.93 -4.87 20.29
C ASP A 65 -6.46 -6.14 21.01
N VAL A 66 -6.74 -7.21 20.25
CA VAL A 66 -7.24 -8.50 20.77
C VAL A 66 -6.10 -9.51 20.96
N ASP A 67 -5.02 -9.42 20.18
CA ASP A 67 -3.88 -10.33 20.24
C ASP A 67 -2.56 -9.57 20.06
N PRO A 68 -1.77 -9.40 21.13
CA PRO A 68 -0.51 -8.66 21.10
C PRO A 68 0.63 -9.38 20.35
N SER A 69 0.43 -10.64 19.90
CA SER A 69 1.35 -11.31 18.98
C SER A 69 1.19 -10.84 17.54
N ILE A 70 0.11 -10.13 17.23
CA ILE A 70 -0.13 -9.50 15.94
C ILE A 70 0.73 -8.25 15.83
N GLU A 71 1.34 -8.07 14.66
CA GLU A 71 2.08 -6.86 14.32
C GLU A 71 1.18 -5.61 14.41
N SER A 72 1.65 -4.56 15.06
CA SER A 72 0.84 -3.35 15.24
C SER A 72 0.57 -2.64 13.92
N VAL A 73 -0.58 -1.95 13.83
CA VAL A 73 -0.93 -1.12 12.65
C VAL A 73 0.17 -0.10 12.35
N GLU A 74 0.83 0.44 13.37
CA GLU A 74 1.95 1.39 13.23
C GLU A 74 3.13 0.77 12.48
N LYS A 75 3.51 -0.47 12.86
CA LYS A 75 4.62 -1.17 12.21
C LYS A 75 4.27 -1.56 10.77
N VAL A 76 3.08 -2.14 10.53
CA VAL A 76 2.62 -2.48 9.18
C VAL A 76 2.59 -1.22 8.29
N THR A 77 2.13 -0.09 8.84
CA THR A 77 2.10 1.20 8.14
C THR A 77 3.50 1.69 7.76
N SER A 78 4.46 1.61 8.68
CA SER A 78 5.84 2.01 8.41
C SER A 78 6.44 1.18 7.28
N ASP A 79 6.36 -0.15 7.39
CA ASP A 79 6.91 -1.09 6.41
C ASP A 79 6.22 -0.90 5.03
N PHE A 80 4.92 -0.61 5.03
CA PHE A 80 4.18 -0.32 3.79
C PHE A 80 4.61 0.99 3.13
N ARG A 81 4.86 2.06 3.89
CA ARG A 81 5.39 3.33 3.36
C ARG A 81 6.76 3.13 2.73
N ASP A 82 7.65 2.38 3.38
CA ASP A 82 8.98 2.06 2.85
C ASP A 82 8.88 1.28 1.52
N TRP A 83 7.94 0.33 1.45
CA TRP A 83 7.68 -0.40 0.20
C TRP A 83 7.17 0.53 -0.91
N LEU A 84 6.22 1.43 -0.64
CA LEU A 84 5.73 2.41 -1.62
C LEU A 84 6.85 3.32 -2.12
N GLU A 85 7.73 3.82 -1.23
CA GLU A 85 8.88 4.63 -1.62
C GLU A 85 9.89 3.83 -2.47
N SER A 86 10.08 2.54 -2.16
CA SER A 86 10.91 1.65 -2.97
C SER A 86 10.36 1.49 -4.40
N LEU A 87 9.03 1.42 -4.55
CA LEU A 87 8.38 1.41 -5.86
C LEU A 87 8.54 2.73 -6.58
N ARG A 88 8.39 3.87 -5.89
CA ARG A 88 8.61 5.20 -6.49
C ARG A 88 10.03 5.37 -7.01
N GLY A 89 11.03 4.88 -6.29
CA GLY A 89 12.43 4.92 -6.71
C GLY A 89 12.71 4.07 -7.96
N LYS A 90 12.04 2.91 -8.08
CA LYS A 90 12.19 2.01 -9.24
C LYS A 90 11.37 2.44 -10.45
N TYR A 91 10.25 3.12 -10.23
CA TYR A 91 9.32 3.60 -11.26
C TYR A 91 9.10 5.10 -11.15
N PRO A 92 10.16 5.92 -11.37
CA PRO A 92 10.09 7.35 -11.18
C PRO A 92 9.05 7.99 -12.11
N ARG A 93 8.52 9.14 -11.66
CA ARG A 93 7.69 10.00 -12.50
C ARG A 93 8.53 10.36 -13.74
N THR A 94 8.08 9.96 -14.93
CA THR A 94 8.69 10.44 -16.16
C THR A 94 8.38 11.93 -16.31
N GLU A 95 9.34 12.77 -15.88
CA GLU A 95 9.39 14.17 -16.29
C GLU A 95 9.70 14.18 -17.78
N THR A 96 8.64 14.28 -18.58
CA THR A 96 8.77 14.59 -20.00
C THR A 96 9.11 16.07 -20.06
N LEU A 97 10.38 16.38 -20.36
CA LEU A 97 10.83 17.70 -20.81
C LEU A 97 10.09 18.10 -22.09
#